data_AF-A0A8H7TNJ7-F1
#
_entry.id   AF-A0A8H7TNJ7-F1
#
_cell.length_a   1.000
_cell.length_b   1.000
_cell.length_c   1.000
_cell.angle_alpha   90.00
_cell.angle_beta   90.00
_cell.angle_gamma   90.00
#
_symmetry.space_group_name_H-M   'P 1'
#
loop_
_entity.id
_entity.type
_entity.pdbx_description
1 polymer ?
#
loop_
_entity_poly.entity_id
_entity_poly.type
_entity_poly.pdbx_seq_one_letter_code
_entity_poly.pdbx_strand_id
1 'polypeptide(L)'
;MTWESLQFQPEFTATASNIGYGWWSHDIGGHMGGYRDDELATRWVQYGVFSPIMRLHSSANPWGSKEPWLFREEYKQVMEKFLQFRHRLIPYLHTMNALSAFENEPLVQPIYWKHPEQEEAYGQPNQFYFGSSLLVAPIVKPRDKRTNTGAVDVWIPRGRWIDIFNGMIYQGNKSIRMHRKIHEYPVLAPMGAIIPLDMAPKPKNGGLNPSGLELLVVVGDDGDFTIREEIQDDEPASPNSTGLREIMIGYVQAKGQLRFAASSKQWRVKFLGLALVPEQLSVSAGGQALANVNVTVDAYPAAPGLVVELPMLSEDSGEIVIDIGAQPALHDVTVSERISDYVLDVQIDMGLKEKVGKIFEIGGGLLGQIGKLAALGLDEGLTGPLMEYMLADIP
;
A
#
# COMPACT_ATOMS: atom_id res chain seq x y z
N MET A 1 7.72 24.27 10.08
CA MET A 1 7.68 23.19 9.07
C MET A 1 9.08 22.62 8.93
N THR A 2 9.36 21.50 9.60
CA THR A 2 10.69 20.85 9.60
C THR A 2 10.54 19.33 9.62
N TRP A 3 11.61 18.61 9.30
CA TRP A 3 11.64 17.14 9.36
C TRP A 3 11.43 16.60 10.78
N GLU A 4 11.94 17.29 11.80
CA GLU A 4 11.73 16.90 13.20
C GLU A 4 10.24 16.97 13.58
N SER A 5 9.52 17.95 13.03
CA SER A 5 8.07 18.06 13.24
C SER A 5 7.31 16.91 12.59
N LEU A 6 7.73 16.46 11.40
CA LEU A 6 7.16 15.29 10.73
C LEU A 6 7.52 14.01 11.48
N GLN A 7 8.77 13.85 11.91
CA GLN A 7 9.25 12.66 12.63
C GLN A 7 8.47 12.37 13.92
N PHE A 8 7.92 13.40 14.56
CA PHE A 8 7.07 13.26 15.74
C PHE A 8 5.64 12.77 15.44
N GLN A 9 5.10 13.04 14.25
CA GLN A 9 3.66 12.84 13.99
C GLN A 9 3.21 11.37 13.98
N PRO A 10 3.95 10.40 13.37
CA PRO A 10 3.47 9.03 13.29
C PRO A 10 3.30 8.38 14.67
N GLU A 11 4.31 8.46 15.53
CA GLU A 11 4.23 7.98 16.92
C GLU A 11 3.07 8.64 17.66
N PHE A 12 2.94 9.96 17.57
CA PHE A 12 1.88 10.67 18.28
C PHE A 12 0.49 10.29 17.78
N THR A 13 0.34 10.11 16.46
CA THR A 13 -0.92 9.68 15.84
C THR A 13 -1.28 8.25 16.23
N ALA A 14 -0.31 7.33 16.26
CA ALA A 14 -0.55 5.95 16.66
C ALA A 14 -0.92 5.88 18.15
N THR A 15 -0.16 6.56 19.01
CA THR A 15 -0.37 6.51 20.47
C THR A 15 -1.64 7.25 20.92
N ALA A 16 -2.21 8.16 20.12
CA ALA A 16 -3.52 8.77 20.38
C ALA A 16 -4.63 7.70 20.56
N SER A 17 -4.50 6.56 19.88
CA SER A 17 -5.44 5.44 20.03
C SER A 17 -5.39 4.80 21.42
N ASN A 18 -4.26 4.85 22.14
CA ASN A 18 -4.15 4.31 23.51
C ASN A 18 -5.10 4.99 24.50
N ILE A 19 -5.53 6.21 24.19
CA ILE A 19 -6.44 7.00 25.03
C ILE A 19 -7.82 7.19 24.38
N GLY A 20 -8.15 6.36 23.38
CA GLY A 20 -9.43 6.38 22.68
C GLY A 20 -9.60 7.52 21.67
N TYR A 21 -8.53 8.23 21.31
CA TYR A 21 -8.60 9.34 20.36
C TYR A 21 -8.24 8.89 18.93
N GLY A 22 -9.06 8.00 18.36
CA GLY A 22 -8.80 7.34 17.07
C GLY A 22 -8.88 8.24 15.83
N TRP A 23 -9.63 9.35 15.89
CA TRP A 23 -9.75 10.33 14.80
C TRP A 23 -8.85 11.56 15.00
N TRP A 24 -7.57 11.28 15.23
CA TRP A 24 -6.54 12.31 15.37
C TRP A 24 -6.27 13.06 14.06
N SER A 25 -5.96 14.37 14.17
CA SER A 25 -5.52 15.21 13.07
C SER A 25 -4.27 15.98 13.46
N HIS A 26 -3.40 16.19 12.47
CA HIS A 26 -2.31 17.14 12.53
C HIS A 26 -2.29 17.95 11.22
N ASP A 27 -1.55 19.06 11.21
CA ASP A 27 -1.45 19.90 10.02
C ASP A 27 -0.47 19.29 9.02
N ILE A 28 -1.00 18.66 7.98
CA ILE A 28 -0.18 17.99 6.96
C ILE A 28 0.62 19.04 6.18
N GLY A 29 1.94 18.86 6.16
CA GLY A 29 2.91 19.82 5.65
C GLY A 29 3.35 20.88 6.67
N GLY A 30 2.81 20.86 7.89
CA GLY A 30 3.19 21.72 9.03
C GLY A 30 2.54 23.11 9.05
N HIS A 31 2.31 23.64 10.27
CA HIS A 31 1.51 24.84 10.51
C HIS A 31 2.24 26.18 10.28
N MET A 32 3.36 26.38 11.01
CA MET A 32 4.08 27.65 11.15
C MET A 32 5.59 27.48 11.07
N GLY A 33 6.30 28.56 10.73
CA GLY A 33 7.76 28.66 10.75
C GLY A 33 8.49 27.59 9.92
N GLY A 34 9.80 27.46 10.13
CA GLY A 34 10.64 26.52 9.40
C GLY A 34 11.01 27.00 8.00
N TYR A 35 11.12 26.07 7.05
CA TYR A 35 11.62 26.34 5.70
C TYR A 35 10.78 25.62 4.64
N ARG A 36 10.93 26.04 3.39
CA ARG A 36 10.35 25.33 2.26
C ARG A 36 11.23 24.15 1.88
N ASP A 37 10.63 22.97 1.92
CA ASP A 37 11.21 21.73 1.44
C ASP A 37 10.07 20.93 0.78
N ASP A 38 10.13 20.83 -0.55
CA ASP A 38 9.10 20.16 -1.33
C ASP A 38 9.08 18.65 -1.03
N GLU A 39 10.23 18.04 -0.70
CA GLU A 39 10.31 16.62 -0.31
C GLU A 39 9.63 16.39 1.03
N LEU A 40 9.92 17.24 2.02
CA LEU A 40 9.26 17.20 3.33
C LEU A 40 7.74 17.27 3.17
N ALA A 41 7.25 18.24 2.38
CA ALA A 41 5.82 18.40 2.15
C ALA A 41 5.22 17.17 1.48
N THR A 42 5.89 16.59 0.47
CA THR A 42 5.41 15.37 -0.20
C THR A 42 5.41 14.17 0.73
N ARG A 43 6.48 13.93 1.51
CA ARG A 43 6.51 12.83 2.49
C ARG A 43 5.42 12.98 3.55
N TRP A 44 5.12 14.21 3.95
CA TRP A 44 4.01 14.49 4.87
C TRP A 44 2.65 14.21 4.23
N VAL A 45 2.44 14.56 2.95
CA VAL A 45 1.21 14.20 2.23
C VAL A 45 1.06 12.69 2.13
N GLN A 46 2.13 11.96 1.76
CA GLN A 46 2.10 10.50 1.70
C GLN A 46 1.73 9.87 3.04
N TYR A 47 2.32 10.34 4.14
CA TYR A 47 1.94 9.94 5.49
C TYR A 47 0.48 10.30 5.82
N GLY A 48 0.06 11.51 5.47
CA GLY A 48 -1.27 12.04 5.71
C GLY A 48 -2.39 11.19 5.10
N VAL A 49 -2.14 10.57 3.94
CA VAL A 49 -3.07 9.62 3.31
C VAL A 49 -3.37 8.42 4.21
N PHE A 50 -2.41 8.02 5.03
CA PHE A 50 -2.53 6.96 6.02
C PHE A 50 -2.74 7.49 7.45
N SER A 51 -3.25 8.71 7.58
CA SER A 51 -3.70 9.28 8.85
C SER A 51 -5.23 9.24 8.95
N PRO A 52 -5.82 9.37 10.15
CA PRO A 52 -7.27 9.40 10.29
C PRO A 52 -7.89 10.54 9.51
N ILE A 53 -7.39 11.76 9.70
CA ILE A 53 -7.89 12.97 9.03
C ILE A 53 -6.85 13.51 8.04
N MET A 54 -7.19 13.52 6.74
CA MET A 54 -6.39 14.12 5.68
C MET A 54 -6.71 15.62 5.55
N ARG A 55 -5.99 16.48 6.28
CA ARG A 55 -6.17 17.94 6.27
C ARG A 55 -4.86 18.69 6.01
N LEU A 56 -4.76 19.29 4.81
CA LEU A 56 -3.70 20.24 4.48
C LEU A 56 -4.00 21.57 5.16
N HIS A 57 -3.07 22.09 5.98
CA HIS A 57 -3.31 23.33 6.71
C HIS A 57 -2.02 24.06 7.08
N SER A 58 -2.11 25.39 7.18
CA SER A 58 -1.06 26.28 7.67
C SER A 58 -1.65 27.62 8.09
N SER A 59 -0.83 28.45 8.74
CA SER A 59 -1.17 29.86 8.93
C SER A 59 -1.37 30.58 7.59
N ALA A 60 -2.11 31.69 7.65
CA ALA A 60 -2.38 32.57 6.51
C ALA A 60 -1.09 33.30 6.07
N ASN A 61 -0.26 32.58 5.33
CA ASN A 61 1.07 33.00 4.91
C ASN A 61 1.28 32.60 3.44
N PRO A 62 1.44 33.54 2.47
CA PRO A 62 1.51 33.17 1.05
C PRO A 62 2.70 32.27 0.66
N TRP A 63 3.70 32.14 1.52
CA TRP A 63 4.85 31.25 1.32
C TRP A 63 4.65 29.85 1.96
N GLY A 64 3.57 29.65 2.71
CA GLY A 64 3.23 28.41 3.42
C GLY A 64 2.22 27.51 2.71
N SER A 65 1.90 27.82 1.44
CA SER A 65 0.92 27.08 0.63
C SER A 65 1.11 25.58 0.64
N LYS A 66 -0.01 24.85 0.60
CA LYS A 66 -0.06 23.37 0.67
C LYS A 66 -0.61 22.74 -0.60
N GLU A 67 -1.08 23.56 -1.53
CA GLU A 67 -1.71 23.13 -2.76
C GLU A 67 -0.68 22.47 -3.69
N PRO A 68 -0.92 21.22 -4.14
CA PRO A 68 0.08 20.46 -4.90
C PRO A 68 0.63 21.18 -6.14
N TRP A 69 -0.19 21.98 -6.82
CA TRP A 69 0.21 22.69 -8.05
C TRP A 69 1.25 23.80 -7.84
N LEU A 70 1.58 24.14 -6.59
CA LEU A 70 2.62 25.11 -6.25
C LEU A 70 3.98 24.47 -5.97
N PHE A 71 4.09 23.14 -6.06
CA PHE A 71 5.32 22.38 -5.89
C PHE A 71 5.95 22.04 -7.23
N ARG A 72 7.25 21.69 -7.24
CA ARG A 72 7.90 21.22 -8.48
C ARG A 72 7.21 19.95 -9.00
N GLU A 73 7.27 19.75 -10.31
CA GLU A 73 6.46 18.73 -11.00
C GLU A 73 6.60 17.32 -10.41
N GLU A 74 7.82 16.88 -10.06
CA GLU A 74 8.07 15.59 -9.38
C GLU A 74 7.19 15.43 -8.12
N TYR A 75 7.18 16.45 -7.26
CA TYR A 75 6.47 16.43 -5.98
C TYR A 75 4.95 16.60 -6.16
N LYS A 76 4.54 17.47 -7.08
CA LYS A 76 3.13 17.66 -7.43
C LYS A 76 2.49 16.36 -7.90
N GLN A 77 3.12 15.64 -8.83
CA GLN A 77 2.60 14.39 -9.36
C GLN A 77 2.44 13.33 -8.27
N VAL A 78 3.41 13.24 -7.36
CA VAL A 78 3.32 12.31 -6.21
C VAL A 78 2.21 12.72 -5.26
N MET A 79 2.09 14.01 -4.92
CA MET A 79 0.99 14.49 -4.07
C MET A 79 -0.38 14.20 -4.69
N GLU A 80 -0.57 14.48 -5.99
CA GLU A 80 -1.81 14.18 -6.71
C GLU A 80 -2.13 12.69 -6.68
N LYS A 81 -1.16 11.82 -6.97
CA LYS A 81 -1.31 10.36 -6.95
C LYS A 81 -1.78 9.88 -5.57
N PHE A 82 -1.14 10.35 -4.50
CA PHE A 82 -1.47 9.93 -3.14
C PHE A 82 -2.81 10.49 -2.67
N LEU A 83 -3.16 11.74 -3.00
CA LEU A 83 -4.47 12.31 -2.71
C LEU A 83 -5.59 11.58 -3.46
N GLN A 84 -5.36 11.19 -4.72
CA GLN A 84 -6.29 10.34 -5.48
C GLN A 84 -6.41 8.96 -4.83
N PHE A 85 -5.30 8.36 -4.40
CA PHE A 85 -5.31 7.08 -3.68
C PHE A 85 -6.10 7.15 -2.37
N ARG A 86 -5.99 8.25 -1.59
CA ARG A 86 -6.82 8.48 -0.41
C ARG A 86 -8.31 8.46 -0.74
N HIS A 87 -8.70 9.06 -1.86
CA HIS A 87 -10.09 9.05 -2.30
C HIS A 87 -10.53 7.66 -2.77
N ARG A 88 -9.63 6.91 -3.43
CA ARG A 88 -9.88 5.53 -3.79
C ARG A 88 -10.05 4.64 -2.56
N LEU A 89 -9.42 4.95 -1.44
CA LEU A 89 -9.57 4.21 -0.18
C LEU A 89 -10.93 4.42 0.51
N ILE A 90 -11.85 5.26 0.03
CA ILE A 90 -13.12 5.54 0.71
C ILE A 90 -13.89 4.27 1.12
N PRO A 91 -14.04 3.21 0.30
CA PRO A 91 -14.72 1.99 0.71
C PRO A 91 -14.06 1.31 1.93
N TYR A 92 -12.72 1.28 1.95
CA TYR A 92 -11.94 0.81 3.08
C TYR A 92 -12.13 1.71 4.31
N LEU A 93 -11.95 3.01 4.15
CA LEU A 93 -11.99 3.99 5.24
C LEU A 93 -13.37 4.10 5.89
N HIS A 94 -14.43 4.05 5.09
CA HIS A 94 -15.79 4.07 5.60
C HIS A 94 -16.07 2.81 6.44
N THR A 95 -15.64 1.65 5.95
CA THR A 95 -15.72 0.39 6.72
C THR A 95 -14.95 0.52 8.05
N MET A 96 -13.71 1.00 8.02
CA MET A 96 -12.93 1.22 9.23
C MET A 96 -13.56 2.26 10.17
N ASN A 97 -14.24 3.27 9.64
CA ASN A 97 -14.99 4.24 10.44
C ASN A 97 -16.18 3.59 11.16
N ALA A 98 -16.92 2.71 10.48
CA ALA A 98 -17.98 1.94 11.12
C ALA A 98 -17.43 1.02 12.23
N LEU A 99 -16.30 0.32 11.99
CA LEU A 99 -15.63 -0.48 13.02
C LEU A 99 -15.20 0.39 14.21
N SER A 100 -14.62 1.56 13.96
CA SER A 100 -14.25 2.50 15.02
C SER A 100 -15.45 2.96 15.85
N ALA A 101 -16.60 3.21 15.21
CA ALA A 101 -17.79 3.73 15.88
C ALA A 101 -18.56 2.66 16.67
N PHE A 102 -18.66 1.45 16.14
CA PHE A 102 -19.51 0.39 16.70
C PHE A 102 -18.73 -0.69 17.45
N GLU A 103 -17.44 -0.87 17.16
CA GLU A 103 -16.60 -1.97 17.67
C GLU A 103 -15.37 -1.47 18.44
N ASN A 104 -15.18 -0.15 18.56
CA ASN A 104 -14.04 0.49 19.23
C ASN A 104 -12.67 0.14 18.61
N GLU A 105 -12.65 -0.13 17.31
CA GLU A 105 -11.43 -0.43 16.55
C GLU A 105 -10.97 0.83 15.77
N PRO A 106 -10.08 1.67 16.33
CA PRO A 106 -9.65 2.89 15.66
C PRO A 106 -8.86 2.57 14.38
N LEU A 107 -8.97 3.45 13.39
CA LEU A 107 -8.32 3.29 12.08
C LEU A 107 -6.80 3.17 12.17
N VAL A 108 -6.14 3.87 13.10
CA VAL A 108 -4.69 3.74 13.31
C VAL A 108 -4.44 3.04 14.63
N GLN A 109 -3.66 1.97 14.62
CA GLN A 109 -3.30 1.21 15.81
C GLN A 109 -1.79 1.03 15.90
N PRO A 110 -1.14 1.35 17.04
CA PRO A 110 0.25 0.99 17.27
C PRO A 110 0.48 -0.51 17.08
N ILE A 111 1.63 -0.88 16.53
CA ILE A 111 1.86 -2.30 16.20
C ILE A 111 1.84 -3.23 17.42
N TYR A 112 2.22 -2.73 18.60
CA TYR A 112 2.22 -3.51 19.84
C TYR A 112 0.80 -3.89 20.32
N TRP A 113 -0.27 -3.31 19.76
CA TRP A 113 -1.64 -3.75 20.07
C TRP A 113 -1.91 -5.17 19.61
N LYS A 114 -1.43 -5.54 18.42
CA LYS A 114 -1.57 -6.91 17.88
C LYS A 114 -0.43 -7.84 18.31
N HIS A 115 0.66 -7.28 18.82
CA HIS A 115 1.87 -8.02 19.22
C HIS A 115 2.36 -7.62 20.62
N PRO A 116 1.53 -7.72 21.67
CA PRO A 116 1.86 -7.20 23.01
C PRO A 116 3.00 -7.96 23.70
N GLU A 117 3.29 -9.18 23.25
CA GLU A 117 4.36 -10.03 23.81
C GLU A 117 5.69 -9.91 23.06
N GLN A 118 5.76 -9.10 22.00
CA GLN A 118 6.95 -8.94 21.16
C GLN A 118 7.61 -7.60 21.48
N GLU A 119 8.81 -7.63 22.08
CA GLU A 119 9.55 -6.42 22.48
C GLU A 119 9.87 -5.54 21.25
N GLU A 120 10.14 -6.17 20.11
CA GLU A 120 10.40 -5.49 18.84
C GLU A 120 9.24 -4.58 18.41
N ALA A 121 8.00 -4.92 18.78
CA ALA A 121 6.82 -4.12 18.47
C ALA A 121 6.82 -2.77 19.22
N TYR A 122 7.42 -2.71 20.40
CA TYR A 122 7.58 -1.49 21.18
C TYR A 122 8.75 -0.62 20.69
N GLY A 123 9.68 -1.21 19.93
CA GLY A 123 10.84 -0.54 19.33
C GLY A 123 10.56 0.25 18.05
N GLN A 124 9.33 0.24 17.51
CA GLN A 124 8.97 0.90 16.25
C GLN A 124 7.93 2.01 16.44
N PRO A 125 8.32 3.19 16.97
CA PRO A 125 7.37 4.26 17.27
C PRO A 125 6.70 4.84 16.01
N ASN A 126 7.38 4.81 14.86
CA ASN A 126 6.88 5.33 13.59
C ASN A 126 6.37 4.21 12.67
N GLN A 127 5.74 3.20 13.24
CA GLN A 127 5.12 2.09 12.51
C GLN A 127 3.77 1.77 13.13
N PHE A 128 2.74 1.57 12.30
CA PHE A 128 1.38 1.32 12.78
C PHE A 128 0.58 0.48 11.79
N TYR A 129 -0.47 -0.16 12.31
CA TYR A 129 -1.55 -0.70 11.50
C TYR A 129 -2.49 0.42 11.06
N PHE A 130 -2.85 0.40 9.79
CA PHE A 130 -3.86 1.24 9.18
C PHE A 130 -5.05 0.35 8.79
N GLY A 131 -6.11 0.42 9.59
CA GLY A 131 -7.29 -0.41 9.52
C GLY A 131 -6.98 -1.87 9.84
N SER A 132 -7.81 -2.76 9.29
CA SER A 132 -7.73 -4.20 9.54
C SER A 132 -6.41 -4.84 9.09
N SER A 133 -5.77 -4.35 8.03
CA SER A 133 -4.81 -5.16 7.25
C SER A 133 -3.50 -4.47 6.86
N LEU A 134 -3.46 -3.14 6.75
CA LEU A 134 -2.27 -2.46 6.21
C LEU A 134 -1.25 -2.14 7.30
N LEU A 135 0.02 -2.42 7.07
CA LEU A 135 1.13 -2.01 7.92
C LEU A 135 1.86 -0.85 7.25
N VAL A 136 1.87 0.32 7.89
CA VAL A 136 2.43 1.55 7.33
C VAL A 136 3.66 1.97 8.11
N ALA A 137 4.74 2.30 7.40
CA ALA A 137 5.98 2.81 7.99
C ALA A 137 6.38 4.14 7.31
N PRO A 138 6.01 5.30 7.89
CA PRO A 138 6.31 6.59 7.30
C PRO A 138 7.80 6.89 7.15
N ILE A 139 8.19 7.40 5.98
CA ILE A 139 9.53 7.97 5.77
C ILE A 139 9.54 9.41 6.28
N VAL A 140 10.24 9.63 7.38
CA VAL A 140 10.26 10.91 8.12
C VAL A 140 11.64 11.58 8.16
N LYS A 141 12.52 11.18 7.25
CA LYS A 141 13.85 11.78 7.06
C LYS A 141 14.10 12.05 5.57
N PRO A 142 14.94 13.05 5.23
CA PRO A 142 15.31 13.32 3.84
C PRO A 142 15.95 12.11 3.16
N ARG A 143 15.75 11.99 1.84
CA ARG A 143 16.40 10.98 0.99
C ARG A 143 17.91 11.16 0.93
N ASP A 144 18.62 10.05 0.75
CA ASP A 144 20.02 10.12 0.31
C ASP A 144 20.04 10.63 -1.15
N LYS A 145 20.80 11.69 -1.39
CA LYS A 145 20.86 12.35 -2.70
C LYS A 145 21.55 11.49 -3.77
N ARG A 146 22.38 10.52 -3.37
CA ARG A 146 23.06 9.61 -4.29
C ARG A 146 22.08 8.54 -4.76
N THR A 147 21.39 7.87 -3.85
CA THR A 147 20.46 6.79 -4.23
C THR A 147 19.07 7.27 -4.62
N ASN A 148 18.74 8.53 -4.31
CA ASN A 148 17.43 9.12 -4.51
C ASN A 148 16.31 8.41 -3.72
N THR A 149 16.66 7.76 -2.60
CA THR A 149 15.73 7.01 -1.75
C THR A 149 15.67 7.54 -0.33
N GLY A 150 14.46 7.64 0.23
CA GLY A 150 14.26 7.75 1.67
C GLY A 150 14.29 6.37 2.32
N ALA A 151 14.61 6.28 3.61
CA ALA A 151 14.71 5.03 4.34
C ALA A 151 13.90 5.03 5.64
N VAL A 152 13.40 3.86 6.03
CA VAL A 152 12.73 3.62 7.31
C VAL A 152 13.04 2.21 7.79
N ASP A 153 13.27 2.05 9.09
CA ASP A 153 13.41 0.74 9.73
C ASP A 153 12.01 0.21 10.06
N VAL A 154 11.75 -1.04 9.70
CA VAL A 154 10.43 -1.68 9.84
C VAL A 154 10.62 -3.05 10.47
N TRP A 155 9.92 -3.31 11.57
CA TRP A 155 9.80 -4.69 12.07
C TRP A 155 8.57 -5.34 11.45
N ILE A 156 8.78 -6.38 10.66
CA ILE A 156 7.68 -7.07 10.00
C ILE A 156 7.23 -8.24 10.89
N PRO A 157 5.96 -8.28 11.32
CA PRO A 157 5.43 -9.40 12.10
C PRO A 157 5.51 -10.72 11.33
N ARG A 158 5.45 -11.85 12.05
CA ARG A 158 5.46 -13.18 11.44
C ARG A 158 4.41 -13.30 10.31
N GLY A 159 4.80 -13.96 9.22
CA GLY A 159 3.99 -14.13 8.01
C GLY A 159 4.79 -13.74 6.76
N ARG A 160 4.15 -13.72 5.59
CA ARG A 160 4.70 -13.05 4.40
C ARG A 160 3.84 -11.83 4.10
N TRP A 161 4.49 -10.78 3.64
CA TRP A 161 3.89 -9.46 3.45
C TRP A 161 4.28 -8.93 2.07
N ILE A 162 3.36 -8.25 1.39
CA ILE A 162 3.62 -7.62 0.10
C ILE A 162 3.48 -6.10 0.22
N ASP A 163 4.41 -5.35 -0.34
CA ASP A 163 4.26 -3.90 -0.52
C ASP A 163 3.24 -3.64 -1.62
N ILE A 164 2.12 -2.98 -1.28
CA ILE A 164 0.99 -2.81 -2.20
C ILE A 164 1.30 -1.89 -3.39
N PHE A 165 2.35 -1.07 -3.31
CA PHE A 165 2.70 -0.11 -4.35
C PHE A 165 3.72 -0.65 -5.33
N ASN A 166 4.72 -1.40 -4.85
CA ASN A 166 5.80 -1.89 -5.69
C ASN A 166 5.88 -3.42 -5.83
N GLY A 167 5.07 -4.15 -5.06
CA GLY A 167 4.93 -5.61 -5.13
C GLY A 167 6.10 -6.41 -4.57
N MET A 168 7.05 -5.77 -3.87
CA MET A 168 8.10 -6.49 -3.14
C MET A 168 7.48 -7.36 -2.05
N ILE A 169 7.93 -8.61 -1.95
CA ILE A 169 7.50 -9.56 -0.93
C ILE A 169 8.56 -9.65 0.16
N TYR A 170 8.10 -9.65 1.39
CA TYR A 170 8.93 -9.69 2.57
C TYR A 170 8.52 -10.87 3.46
N GLN A 171 9.51 -11.67 3.84
CA GLN A 171 9.35 -12.60 4.94
C GLN A 171 9.32 -11.81 6.26
N GLY A 172 8.39 -12.17 7.14
CA GLY A 172 8.21 -11.54 8.45
C GLY A 172 9.08 -12.14 9.55
N ASN A 173 8.81 -11.72 10.79
CA ASN A 173 9.57 -12.03 11.99
C ASN A 173 11.02 -11.49 11.96
N LYS A 174 11.22 -10.34 11.32
CA LYS A 174 12.52 -9.67 11.20
C LYS A 174 12.37 -8.17 11.02
N SER A 175 13.42 -7.44 11.37
CA SER A 175 13.55 -6.02 11.05
C SER A 175 14.26 -5.85 9.71
N ILE A 176 13.74 -4.97 8.87
CA ILE A 176 14.33 -4.61 7.58
C ILE A 176 14.35 -3.09 7.42
N ARG A 177 15.42 -2.59 6.82
CA ARG A 177 15.51 -1.19 6.39
C ARG A 177 14.95 -1.07 4.99
N MET A 178 13.77 -0.46 4.87
CA MET A 178 13.09 -0.24 3.60
C MET A 178 13.53 1.08 2.97
N HIS A 179 13.75 1.05 1.66
CA HIS A 179 14.17 2.17 0.84
C HIS A 179 13.12 2.43 -0.23
N ARG A 180 12.68 3.68 -0.35
CA ARG A 180 11.67 4.07 -1.34
C ARG A 180 12.07 5.33 -2.05
N LYS A 181 11.89 5.34 -3.38
CA LYS A 181 11.90 6.58 -4.15
C LYS A 181 10.73 7.47 -3.72
N ILE A 182 10.72 8.73 -4.17
CA ILE A 182 9.67 9.67 -3.77
C ILE A 182 8.27 9.23 -4.22
N HIS A 183 8.15 8.50 -5.33
CA HIS A 183 6.87 8.03 -5.89
C HIS A 183 6.35 6.70 -5.28
N GLU A 184 7.11 6.10 -4.36
CA GLU A 184 6.73 4.91 -3.60
C GLU A 184 6.61 5.26 -2.11
N TYR A 185 5.91 4.40 -1.36
CA TYR A 185 5.76 4.55 0.08
C TYR A 185 5.63 3.17 0.76
N PRO A 186 6.26 2.93 1.93
CA PRO A 186 6.23 1.62 2.57
C PRO A 186 4.86 1.32 3.17
N VAL A 187 4.08 0.49 2.47
CA VAL A 187 2.76 0.02 2.93
C VAL A 187 2.61 -1.45 2.58
N LEU A 188 2.63 -2.29 3.61
CA LEU A 188 2.60 -3.73 3.46
C LEU A 188 1.21 -4.29 3.77
N ALA A 189 0.81 -5.33 3.05
CA ALA A 189 -0.37 -6.13 3.32
C ALA A 189 0.05 -7.59 3.58
N PRO A 190 -0.49 -8.26 4.62
CA PRO A 190 -0.20 -9.67 4.87
C PRO A 190 -0.90 -10.55 3.83
N MET A 191 -0.48 -11.81 3.71
CA MET A 191 -1.26 -12.84 3.02
C MET A 191 -2.69 -12.91 3.59
N GLY A 192 -3.68 -13.13 2.72
CA GLY A 192 -5.10 -13.12 3.08
C GLY A 192 -5.73 -11.72 3.09
N ALA A 193 -4.95 -10.64 2.97
CA ALA A 193 -5.52 -9.29 2.97
C ALA A 193 -6.40 -9.03 1.75
N ILE A 194 -7.57 -8.42 1.99
CA ILE A 194 -8.50 -7.92 0.97
C ILE A 194 -8.70 -6.42 1.23
N ILE A 195 -8.31 -5.58 0.26
CA ILE A 195 -8.37 -4.13 0.37
C ILE A 195 -9.29 -3.58 -0.74
N PRO A 196 -10.52 -3.17 -0.40
CA PRO A 196 -11.42 -2.52 -1.34
C PRO A 196 -11.01 -1.07 -1.62
N LEU A 197 -11.05 -0.73 -2.90
CA LEU A 197 -10.80 0.59 -3.44
C LEU A 197 -11.97 0.99 -4.35
N ASP A 198 -12.18 2.28 -4.54
CA ASP A 198 -12.87 2.80 -5.71
C ASP A 198 -12.10 2.37 -6.97
N MET A 199 -12.82 1.77 -7.92
CA MET A 199 -12.28 1.36 -9.21
C MET A 199 -11.84 2.56 -10.06
N ALA A 200 -12.46 3.73 -9.87
CA ALA A 200 -12.08 4.92 -10.61
C ALA A 200 -10.64 5.34 -10.27
N PRO A 201 -9.74 5.50 -11.25
CA PRO A 201 -8.35 5.89 -10.99
C PRO A 201 -8.25 7.34 -10.47
N LYS A 202 -9.24 8.17 -10.81
CA LYS A 202 -9.39 9.55 -10.32
C LYS A 202 -10.85 9.75 -9.89
N PRO A 203 -11.21 9.33 -8.67
CA PRO A 203 -12.56 9.52 -8.16
C PRO A 203 -12.97 10.99 -8.19
N LYS A 204 -14.28 11.23 -8.35
CA LYS A 204 -14.85 12.58 -8.21
C LYS A 204 -14.85 12.99 -6.75
N ASN A 205 -14.71 14.28 -6.48
CA ASN A 205 -14.81 14.82 -5.11
C ASN A 205 -16.13 14.41 -4.45
N GLY A 206 -16.05 13.95 -3.20
CA GLY A 206 -17.22 13.65 -2.37
C GLY A 206 -16.99 12.43 -1.48
N GLY A 207 -18.08 11.87 -0.98
CA GLY A 207 -18.08 10.64 -0.18
C GLY A 207 -19.16 9.65 -0.58
N LEU A 208 -19.70 9.78 -1.80
CA LEU A 208 -20.72 8.85 -2.32
C LEU A 208 -20.13 7.45 -2.49
N ASN A 209 -20.99 6.44 -2.44
CA ASN A 209 -20.60 5.07 -2.72
C ASN A 209 -20.09 4.96 -4.17
N PRO A 210 -18.97 4.25 -4.41
CA PRO A 210 -18.43 4.14 -5.74
C PRO A 210 -19.33 3.27 -6.63
N SER A 211 -19.43 3.62 -7.91
CA SER A 211 -20.13 2.82 -8.92
C SER A 211 -19.35 1.57 -9.35
N GLY A 212 -18.07 1.46 -8.96
CA GLY A 212 -17.25 0.28 -9.18
C GLY A 212 -16.21 0.09 -8.09
N LEU A 213 -15.88 -1.15 -7.78
CA LEU A 213 -14.93 -1.54 -6.74
C LEU A 213 -13.73 -2.27 -7.36
N GLU A 214 -12.53 -1.86 -6.94
CA GLU A 214 -11.30 -2.63 -7.15
C GLU A 214 -10.90 -3.31 -5.85
N LEU A 215 -10.75 -4.63 -5.86
CA LEU A 215 -10.26 -5.41 -4.73
C LEU A 215 -8.78 -5.73 -4.93
N LEU A 216 -7.91 -5.27 -4.04
CA LEU A 216 -6.56 -5.82 -3.94
C LEU A 216 -6.61 -7.04 -3.03
N VAL A 217 -6.19 -8.20 -3.53
CA VAL A 217 -6.21 -9.48 -2.80
C VAL A 217 -4.81 -10.04 -2.73
N VAL A 218 -4.34 -10.40 -1.54
CA VAL A 218 -3.03 -11.04 -1.34
C VAL A 218 -3.24 -12.53 -1.10
N VAL A 219 -2.74 -13.37 -2.00
CA VAL A 219 -2.83 -14.83 -1.85
C VAL A 219 -1.85 -15.37 -0.80
N GLY A 220 -2.07 -16.59 -0.35
CA GLY A 220 -1.18 -17.31 0.57
C GLY A 220 -1.78 -17.60 1.95
N ASP A 221 -2.94 -17.03 2.26
CA ASP A 221 -3.74 -17.37 3.44
C ASP A 221 -5.23 -17.12 3.17
N ASP A 222 -6.10 -17.70 3.98
CA ASP A 222 -7.53 -17.39 3.95
C ASP A 222 -7.75 -15.93 4.37
N GLY A 223 -8.81 -15.32 3.85
CA GLY A 223 -9.08 -13.91 4.12
C GLY A 223 -10.54 -13.55 3.94
N ASP A 224 -10.99 -12.56 4.69
CA ASP A 224 -12.32 -12.00 4.55
C ASP A 224 -12.31 -10.48 4.75
N PHE A 225 -13.28 -9.81 4.13
CA PHE A 225 -13.55 -8.40 4.34
C PHE A 225 -15.02 -8.11 4.08
N THR A 226 -15.66 -7.37 4.98
CA THR A 226 -17.03 -6.89 4.79
C THR A 226 -17.02 -5.41 4.49
N ILE A 227 -17.34 -5.03 3.26
CA ILE A 227 -17.52 -3.62 2.89
C ILE A 227 -18.82 -3.13 3.52
N ARG A 228 -18.75 -2.01 4.24
CA ARG A 228 -19.92 -1.30 4.78
C ARG A 228 -20.18 -0.04 3.95
N GLU A 229 -21.40 0.14 3.48
CA GLU A 229 -21.84 1.31 2.69
C GLU A 229 -23.18 1.84 3.22
N GLU A 230 -23.34 3.15 3.27
CA GLU A 230 -24.63 3.79 3.58
C GLU A 230 -25.48 3.89 2.31
N ILE A 231 -26.67 3.30 2.28
CA ILE A 231 -27.50 3.22 1.06
C ILE A 231 -27.88 4.63 0.53
N GLN A 232 -28.02 5.60 1.43
CA GLN A 232 -28.32 7.00 1.08
C GLN A 232 -27.20 7.68 0.27
N ASP A 233 -25.98 7.13 0.31
CA ASP A 233 -24.81 7.65 -0.41
C ASP A 233 -24.66 7.01 -1.82
N ASP A 234 -25.61 6.19 -2.28
CA ASP A 234 -25.66 5.71 -3.66
C ASP A 234 -25.95 6.85 -4.67
N GLU A 235 -25.50 6.71 -5.92
CA GLU A 235 -25.81 7.65 -7.01
C GLU A 235 -26.68 6.96 -8.10
N PRO A 236 -27.89 7.46 -8.41
CA PRO A 236 -28.54 8.64 -7.83
C PRO A 236 -29.04 8.39 -6.40
N ALA A 237 -28.86 9.39 -5.52
CA ALA A 237 -29.32 9.30 -4.15
C ALA A 237 -30.84 9.11 -4.10
N SER A 238 -31.28 8.07 -3.41
CA SER A 238 -32.69 7.84 -3.12
C SER A 238 -33.00 8.41 -1.74
N PRO A 239 -33.66 9.58 -1.63
CA PRO A 239 -33.84 10.29 -0.36
C PRO A 239 -34.68 9.50 0.67
N ASN A 240 -35.34 8.42 0.25
CA ASN A 240 -36.11 7.53 1.12
C ASN A 240 -35.38 6.22 1.46
N SER A 241 -34.16 6.00 0.94
CA SER A 241 -33.38 4.79 1.21
C SER A 241 -32.33 5.13 2.26
N THR A 242 -32.49 4.56 3.45
CA THR A 242 -31.53 4.70 4.56
C THR A 242 -31.16 3.32 5.08
N GLY A 243 -29.97 3.20 5.63
CA GLY A 243 -29.48 1.96 6.22
C GLY A 243 -28.12 1.56 5.68
N LEU A 244 -27.54 0.58 6.36
CA LEU A 244 -26.21 0.06 6.08
C LEU A 244 -26.33 -1.19 5.19
N ARG A 245 -25.61 -1.18 4.07
CA ARG A 245 -25.40 -2.34 3.20
C ARG A 245 -24.05 -2.96 3.54
N GLU A 246 -24.04 -4.28 3.72
CA GLU A 246 -22.82 -5.07 3.92
C GLU A 246 -22.56 -5.97 2.72
N ILE A 247 -21.35 -5.90 2.17
CA ILE A 247 -20.89 -6.76 1.08
C ILE A 247 -19.76 -7.63 1.60
N MET A 248 -20.05 -8.89 1.87
CA MET A 248 -19.08 -9.86 2.35
C MET A 248 -18.24 -10.40 1.18
N ILE A 249 -16.92 -10.38 1.37
CA ILE A 249 -15.94 -10.91 0.44
C ILE A 249 -15.12 -11.95 1.20
N GLY A 250 -15.02 -13.15 0.64
CA GLY A 250 -14.23 -14.25 1.22
C GLY A 250 -13.25 -14.82 0.21
N TYR A 251 -12.03 -15.06 0.65
CA TYR A 251 -10.98 -15.75 -0.08
C TYR A 251 -10.57 -17.02 0.66
N VAL A 252 -10.59 -18.15 -0.05
CA VAL A 252 -10.17 -19.45 0.50
C VAL A 252 -8.94 -19.93 -0.26
N GLN A 253 -7.78 -19.86 0.40
CA GLN A 253 -6.46 -20.17 -0.15
C GLN A 253 -6.37 -21.62 -0.62
N ALA A 254 -6.90 -22.57 0.15
CA ALA A 254 -6.83 -23.99 -0.21
C ALA A 254 -7.51 -24.28 -1.55
N LYS A 255 -8.52 -23.49 -1.93
CA LYS A 255 -9.25 -23.60 -3.19
C LYS A 255 -8.78 -22.59 -4.24
N GLY A 256 -8.09 -21.52 -3.84
CA GLY A 256 -7.82 -20.36 -4.66
C GLY A 256 -9.09 -19.69 -5.16
N GLN A 257 -10.11 -19.59 -4.30
CA GLN A 257 -11.42 -19.05 -4.68
C GLN A 257 -11.72 -17.76 -3.93
N LEU A 258 -11.98 -16.69 -4.67
CA LEU A 258 -12.56 -15.45 -4.16
C LEU A 258 -14.06 -15.46 -4.43
N ARG A 259 -14.86 -15.10 -3.43
CA ARG A 259 -16.33 -15.13 -3.46
C ARG A 259 -16.92 -13.85 -2.90
N PHE A 260 -17.93 -13.33 -3.59
CA PHE A 260 -18.74 -12.19 -3.13
C PHE A 260 -20.06 -12.14 -3.91
N ALA A 261 -21.07 -11.45 -3.36
CA ALA A 261 -22.34 -11.31 -4.05
C ALA A 261 -22.24 -10.36 -5.25
N ALA A 262 -22.92 -10.68 -6.35
CA ALA A 262 -23.10 -9.73 -7.44
C ALA A 262 -23.87 -8.49 -6.96
N SER A 263 -23.57 -7.36 -7.60
CA SER A 263 -24.24 -6.09 -7.35
C SER A 263 -24.31 -5.28 -8.64
N SER A 264 -24.99 -4.14 -8.59
CA SER A 264 -25.01 -3.15 -9.66
C SER A 264 -23.68 -2.41 -9.87
N LYS A 265 -22.63 -2.75 -9.10
CA LYS A 265 -21.29 -2.15 -9.21
C LYS A 265 -20.42 -2.90 -10.20
N GLN A 266 -19.56 -2.17 -10.90
CA GLN A 266 -18.49 -2.77 -11.71
C GLN A 266 -17.41 -3.37 -10.79
N TRP A 267 -16.85 -4.52 -11.15
CA TRP A 267 -15.86 -5.20 -10.31
C TRP A 267 -14.53 -5.41 -11.03
N ARG A 268 -13.46 -5.06 -10.34
CA ARG A 268 -12.07 -5.35 -10.71
C ARG A 268 -11.38 -6.03 -9.53
N VAL A 269 -10.64 -7.09 -9.78
CA VAL A 269 -9.89 -7.80 -8.75
C VAL A 269 -8.44 -7.89 -9.18
N LYS A 270 -7.53 -7.41 -8.33
CA LYS A 270 -6.09 -7.54 -8.52
C LYS A 270 -5.52 -8.48 -7.45
N PHE A 271 -5.10 -9.67 -7.87
CA PHE A 271 -4.35 -10.59 -7.02
C PHE A 271 -2.87 -10.18 -7.02
N LEU A 272 -2.43 -9.54 -5.94
CA LEU A 272 -1.06 -9.06 -5.78
C LEU A 272 -0.09 -10.24 -5.67
N GLY A 273 1.04 -10.14 -6.37
CA GLY A 273 2.08 -11.17 -6.36
C GLY A 273 1.81 -12.39 -7.25
N LEU A 274 0.67 -12.46 -7.94
CA LEU A 274 0.43 -13.45 -9.00
C LEU A 274 0.80 -12.88 -10.37
N ALA A 275 2.03 -13.14 -10.82
CA ALA A 275 2.57 -12.52 -12.03
C ALA A 275 2.33 -13.32 -13.32
N LEU A 276 1.42 -14.30 -13.33
CA LEU A 276 1.00 -15.05 -14.53
C LEU A 276 -0.51 -15.33 -14.46
N VAL A 277 -1.10 -15.66 -15.61
CA VAL A 277 -2.49 -16.13 -15.70
C VAL A 277 -2.54 -17.63 -15.39
N PRO A 278 -3.24 -18.08 -14.33
CA PRO A 278 -3.38 -19.51 -14.03
C PRO A 278 -4.16 -20.23 -15.12
N GLU A 279 -3.76 -21.46 -15.46
CA GLU A 279 -4.47 -22.28 -16.45
C GLU A 279 -5.91 -22.60 -16.03
N GLN A 280 -6.14 -22.71 -14.72
CA GLN A 280 -7.44 -23.01 -14.11
C GLN A 280 -8.30 -21.77 -13.89
N LEU A 281 -7.85 -20.57 -14.32
CA LEU A 281 -8.58 -19.34 -14.12
C LEU A 281 -10.00 -19.45 -14.71
N SER A 282 -11.00 -19.33 -13.85
CA SER A 282 -12.40 -19.28 -14.28
C SER A 282 -13.19 -18.30 -13.42
N VAL A 283 -14.22 -17.71 -14.03
CA VAL A 283 -15.11 -16.78 -13.36
C VAL A 283 -16.54 -17.18 -13.64
N SER A 284 -17.36 -17.22 -12.59
CA SER A 284 -18.77 -17.55 -12.68
C SER A 284 -19.62 -16.63 -11.82
N ALA A 285 -20.89 -16.45 -12.19
CA ALA A 285 -21.92 -15.82 -11.37
C ALA A 285 -23.15 -16.72 -11.31
N GLY A 286 -23.67 -17.01 -10.12
CA GLY A 286 -24.83 -17.88 -9.93
C GLY A 286 -24.60 -19.31 -10.45
N GLY A 287 -23.34 -19.76 -10.47
CA GLY A 287 -22.93 -21.06 -11.01
C GLY A 287 -22.80 -21.12 -12.53
N GLN A 288 -23.04 -20.02 -13.26
CA GLN A 288 -22.85 -19.95 -14.70
C GLN A 288 -21.55 -19.24 -15.04
N ALA A 289 -20.77 -19.80 -15.97
CA ALA A 289 -19.52 -19.17 -16.43
C ALA A 289 -19.80 -17.81 -17.09
N LEU A 290 -19.01 -16.80 -16.72
CA LEU A 290 -19.11 -15.47 -17.31
C LEU A 290 -18.32 -15.38 -18.62
N ALA A 291 -18.96 -14.85 -19.66
CA ALA A 291 -18.28 -14.43 -20.88
C ALA A 291 -17.73 -13.00 -20.74
N ASN A 292 -16.77 -12.62 -21.60
CA ASN A 292 -16.21 -11.26 -21.70
C ASN A 292 -15.52 -10.75 -20.42
N VAL A 293 -14.94 -11.65 -19.62
CA VAL A 293 -14.04 -11.27 -18.53
C VAL A 293 -12.71 -10.82 -19.13
N ASN A 294 -12.24 -9.63 -18.75
CA ASN A 294 -10.94 -9.13 -19.18
C ASN A 294 -9.88 -9.51 -18.16
N VAL A 295 -8.80 -10.14 -18.63
CA VAL A 295 -7.71 -10.64 -17.78
C VAL A 295 -6.39 -10.08 -18.27
N THR A 296 -5.68 -9.39 -17.40
CA THR A 296 -4.34 -8.83 -17.67
C THR A 296 -3.38 -9.14 -16.52
N VAL A 297 -2.08 -8.98 -16.76
CA VAL A 297 -1.07 -9.11 -15.71
C VAL A 297 -0.28 -7.81 -15.67
N ASP A 298 -0.26 -7.18 -14.50
CA ASP A 298 0.62 -6.05 -14.23
C ASP A 298 2.04 -6.56 -13.96
N ALA A 299 3.03 -5.82 -14.46
CA ALA A 299 4.44 -6.08 -14.25
C ALA A 299 5.15 -4.82 -13.72
N TYR A 300 6.41 -4.98 -13.31
CA TYR A 300 7.27 -3.87 -12.94
C TYR A 300 7.29 -2.80 -14.05
N PRO A 301 7.21 -1.49 -13.74
CA PRO A 301 7.38 -0.86 -12.43
C PRO A 301 6.15 -0.80 -11.52
N ALA A 302 4.98 -1.29 -11.96
CA ALA A 302 3.82 -1.43 -11.08
C ALA A 302 4.00 -2.64 -10.15
N ALA A 303 3.27 -2.69 -9.04
CA ALA A 303 3.17 -3.91 -8.24
C ALA A 303 2.65 -5.06 -9.13
N PRO A 304 3.43 -6.14 -9.32
CA PRO A 304 3.01 -7.24 -10.17
C PRO A 304 1.76 -7.92 -9.63
N GLY A 305 0.88 -8.35 -10.53
CA GLY A 305 -0.35 -9.04 -10.13
C GLY A 305 -1.30 -9.33 -11.27
N LEU A 306 -2.13 -10.36 -11.07
CA LEU A 306 -3.18 -10.77 -11.98
C LEU A 306 -4.39 -9.86 -11.78
N VAL A 307 -4.85 -9.22 -12.85
CA VAL A 307 -6.02 -8.35 -12.84
C VAL A 307 -7.15 -9.04 -13.60
N VAL A 308 -8.30 -9.19 -12.94
CA VAL A 308 -9.54 -9.74 -13.49
C VAL A 308 -10.60 -8.65 -13.42
N GLU A 309 -11.08 -8.21 -14.56
CA GLU A 309 -12.15 -7.22 -14.67
C GLU A 309 -13.42 -7.88 -15.21
N LEU A 310 -14.50 -7.75 -14.44
CA LEU A 310 -15.76 -8.42 -14.71
C LEU A 310 -16.64 -7.54 -15.60
N PRO A 311 -17.48 -8.13 -16.48
CA PRO A 311 -18.52 -7.37 -17.16
C PRO A 311 -19.51 -6.78 -16.15
N MET A 312 -20.34 -5.84 -16.59
CA MET A 312 -21.43 -5.33 -15.77
C MET A 312 -22.46 -6.44 -15.51
N LEU A 313 -22.79 -6.69 -14.24
CA LEU A 313 -23.72 -7.74 -13.82
C LEU A 313 -24.99 -7.14 -13.21
N SER A 314 -26.11 -7.86 -13.29
CA SER A 314 -27.31 -7.52 -12.54
C SER A 314 -27.19 -7.99 -11.09
N GLU A 315 -27.88 -7.32 -10.16
CA GLU A 315 -27.88 -7.70 -8.73
C GLU A 315 -28.35 -9.15 -8.51
N ASP A 316 -29.29 -9.63 -9.33
CA ASP A 316 -29.80 -11.01 -9.26
C ASP A 316 -28.87 -12.07 -9.87
N SER A 317 -27.64 -11.70 -10.29
CA SER A 317 -26.70 -12.66 -10.91
C SER A 317 -26.15 -13.69 -9.91
N GLY A 318 -26.46 -13.57 -8.62
CA GLY A 318 -26.06 -14.51 -7.57
C GLY A 318 -24.62 -14.30 -7.11
N GLU A 319 -24.04 -15.33 -6.48
CA GLU A 319 -22.66 -15.30 -6.00
C GLU A 319 -21.67 -15.31 -7.18
N ILE A 320 -20.72 -14.37 -7.16
CA ILE A 320 -19.55 -14.34 -8.04
C ILE A 320 -18.47 -15.22 -7.42
N VAL A 321 -17.86 -16.08 -8.25
CA VAL A 321 -16.71 -16.89 -7.88
C VAL A 321 -15.61 -16.69 -8.90
N ILE A 322 -14.45 -16.22 -8.45
CA ILE A 322 -13.21 -16.19 -9.21
C ILE A 322 -12.31 -17.31 -8.69
N ASP A 323 -12.08 -18.32 -9.51
CA ASP A 323 -11.22 -19.47 -9.20
C ASP A 323 -9.89 -19.29 -9.92
N ILE A 324 -8.79 -19.22 -9.17
CA ILE A 324 -7.41 -19.07 -9.68
C ILE A 324 -6.60 -20.36 -9.55
N GLY A 325 -7.26 -21.49 -9.28
CA GLY A 325 -6.62 -22.78 -9.03
C GLY A 325 -6.22 -22.99 -7.57
N ALA A 326 -6.17 -24.25 -7.14
CA ALA A 326 -5.93 -24.60 -5.75
C ALA A 326 -4.52 -24.23 -5.26
N GLN A 327 -4.43 -23.71 -4.03
CA GLN A 327 -3.18 -23.35 -3.34
C GLN A 327 -2.24 -22.44 -4.17
N PRO A 328 -2.73 -21.30 -4.68
CA PRO A 328 -1.89 -20.39 -5.45
C PRO A 328 -0.80 -19.81 -4.55
N ALA A 329 0.44 -19.78 -5.02
CA ALA A 329 1.56 -19.21 -4.29
C ALA A 329 1.91 -17.84 -4.83
N LEU A 330 2.38 -16.93 -3.97
CA LEU A 330 3.03 -15.71 -4.43
C LEU A 330 4.24 -16.08 -5.31
N HIS A 331 4.36 -15.43 -6.46
CA HIS A 331 5.49 -15.66 -7.37
C HIS A 331 6.77 -15.03 -6.81
N ASP A 332 7.91 -15.61 -7.17
CA ASP A 332 9.20 -15.02 -6.87
C ASP A 332 9.29 -13.62 -7.49
N VAL A 333 9.56 -12.61 -6.65
CA VAL A 333 9.75 -11.25 -7.14
C VAL A 333 11.06 -11.18 -7.92
N THR A 334 10.95 -10.99 -9.23
CA THR A 334 12.13 -10.74 -10.06
C THR A 334 12.65 -9.34 -9.77
N VAL A 335 13.79 -9.25 -9.08
CA VAL A 335 14.38 -7.97 -8.67
C VAL A 335 15.41 -7.41 -9.66
N SER A 336 15.73 -8.13 -10.75
CA SER A 336 16.78 -7.73 -11.71
C SER A 336 16.50 -6.39 -12.40
N GLU A 337 15.25 -6.14 -12.80
CA GLU A 337 14.85 -4.87 -13.41
C GLU A 337 14.97 -3.73 -12.40
N ARG A 338 14.53 -3.95 -11.16
CA ARG A 338 14.64 -2.98 -10.07
C ARG A 338 16.09 -2.66 -9.70
N ILE A 339 16.97 -3.66 -9.70
CA ILE A 339 18.41 -3.48 -9.50
C ILE A 339 19.02 -2.69 -10.66
N SER A 340 18.65 -3.01 -11.90
CA SER A 340 19.10 -2.28 -13.09
C SER A 340 18.70 -0.80 -13.03
N ASP A 341 17.45 -0.52 -12.68
CA ASP A 341 16.94 0.84 -12.49
C ASP A 341 17.65 1.58 -11.36
N TYR A 342 17.96 0.88 -10.25
CA TYR A 342 18.75 1.45 -9.17
C TYR A 342 20.17 1.84 -9.65
N VAL A 343 20.88 0.92 -10.33
CA VAL A 343 22.25 1.18 -10.82
C VAL A 343 22.26 2.30 -11.86
N LEU A 344 21.21 2.41 -12.67
CA LEU A 344 21.05 3.49 -13.63
C LEU A 344 20.83 4.85 -12.92
N ASP A 345 19.98 4.89 -11.90
CA ASP A 345 19.55 6.12 -11.22
C ASP A 345 20.56 6.65 -10.19
N VAL A 346 21.34 5.77 -9.53
CA VAL A 346 22.24 6.18 -8.44
C VAL A 346 23.31 7.18 -8.90
N GLN A 347 23.51 8.28 -8.20
CA GLN A 347 24.45 9.36 -8.55
C GLN A 347 25.83 9.12 -7.93
N ILE A 348 26.65 8.31 -8.60
CA ILE A 348 28.04 7.96 -8.22
C ILE A 348 28.94 7.93 -9.46
N ASP A 349 30.26 7.78 -9.23
CA ASP A 349 31.25 7.63 -10.30
C ASP A 349 30.88 6.49 -11.27
N MET A 350 31.11 6.71 -12.57
CA MET A 350 30.75 5.75 -13.62
C MET A 350 31.53 4.43 -13.50
N GLY A 351 32.82 4.49 -13.14
CA GLY A 351 33.61 3.28 -12.93
C GLY A 351 33.11 2.48 -11.73
N LEU A 352 32.56 3.15 -10.70
CA LEU A 352 31.88 2.46 -9.61
C LEU A 352 30.53 1.88 -10.04
N LYS A 353 29.71 2.60 -10.82
CA LYS A 353 28.47 2.05 -11.40
C LYS A 353 28.74 0.77 -12.19
N GLU A 354 29.77 0.74 -13.04
CA GLU A 354 30.15 -0.45 -13.81
C GLU A 354 30.52 -1.63 -12.90
N LYS A 355 31.26 -1.37 -11.81
CA LYS A 355 31.61 -2.42 -10.84
C LYS A 355 30.37 -2.98 -10.15
N VAL A 356 29.42 -2.13 -9.75
CA VAL A 356 28.16 -2.57 -9.13
C VAL A 356 27.31 -3.32 -10.14
N GLY A 357 27.11 -2.80 -11.36
CA GLY A 357 26.33 -3.45 -12.41
C GLY A 357 26.84 -4.85 -12.76
N LYS A 358 28.17 -5.00 -12.91
CA LYS A 358 28.81 -6.31 -13.17
C LYS A 358 28.52 -7.37 -12.09
N ILE A 359 28.25 -6.98 -10.84
CA ILE A 359 27.89 -7.95 -9.80
C ILE A 359 26.58 -8.66 -10.14
N PHE A 360 25.63 -7.93 -10.75
CA PHE A 360 24.27 -8.40 -11.01
C PHE A 360 24.07 -8.91 -12.45
N GLU A 361 24.94 -8.53 -13.40
CA GLU A 361 24.98 -9.12 -14.75
C GLU A 361 25.55 -10.55 -14.75
N ILE A 362 26.51 -10.83 -13.86
CA ILE A 362 27.14 -12.15 -13.76
C ILE A 362 26.19 -13.04 -12.96
N GLY A 363 25.51 -13.98 -13.64
CA GLY A 363 24.57 -14.96 -13.06
C GLY A 363 25.16 -15.86 -11.96
N GLY A 364 25.43 -15.28 -10.80
CA GLY A 364 25.91 -15.94 -9.59
C GLY A 364 24.83 -16.02 -8.54
N GLY A 365 24.94 -16.99 -7.64
CA GLY A 365 24.01 -17.12 -6.51
C GLY A 365 24.05 -15.89 -5.60
N LEU A 366 22.93 -15.64 -4.94
CA LEU A 366 22.69 -14.54 -4.00
C LEU A 366 23.88 -14.24 -3.07
N LEU A 367 24.39 -15.25 -2.36
CA LEU A 367 25.50 -15.08 -1.41
C LEU A 367 26.78 -14.55 -2.08
N GLY A 368 27.04 -14.97 -3.31
CA GLY A 368 28.18 -14.49 -4.09
C GLY A 368 28.00 -13.02 -4.50
N GLN A 369 26.78 -12.61 -4.84
CA GLN A 369 26.47 -11.21 -5.14
C GLN A 369 26.63 -10.33 -3.89
N ILE A 370 26.12 -10.76 -2.73
CA ILE A 370 26.29 -10.05 -1.44
C ILE A 370 27.78 -9.91 -1.11
N GLY A 371 28.55 -11.01 -1.20
CA GLY A 371 29.98 -10.99 -0.90
C GLY A 371 30.77 -10.04 -1.81
N LYS A 372 30.46 -10.01 -3.11
CA LYS A 372 31.08 -9.07 -4.06
C LYS A 372 30.68 -7.63 -3.77
N LEU A 373 29.42 -7.37 -3.41
CA LEU A 373 28.96 -6.02 -3.06
C LEU A 373 29.67 -5.51 -1.81
N ALA A 374 29.76 -6.34 -0.76
CA ALA A 374 30.49 -6.03 0.47
C ALA A 374 31.98 -5.76 0.21
N ALA A 375 32.61 -6.52 -0.70
CA ALA A 375 34.01 -6.34 -1.08
C ALA A 375 34.32 -4.99 -1.76
N LEU A 376 33.31 -4.27 -2.26
CA LEU A 376 33.50 -2.91 -2.78
C LEU A 376 33.70 -1.86 -1.68
N GLY A 377 33.42 -2.18 -0.41
CA GLY A 377 33.62 -1.27 0.72
C GLY A 377 32.74 -0.02 0.69
N LEU A 378 31.54 -0.14 0.10
CA LEU A 378 30.57 0.95 0.00
C LEU A 378 29.82 1.14 1.33
N ASP A 379 29.39 2.37 1.60
CA ASP A 379 28.57 2.67 2.77
C ASP A 379 27.12 2.17 2.62
N GLU A 380 26.44 2.03 3.76
CA GLU A 380 25.08 1.50 3.85
C GLU A 380 24.07 2.33 3.03
N GLY A 381 24.28 3.64 2.88
CA GLY A 381 23.41 4.47 2.06
C GLY A 381 23.35 4.01 0.62
N LEU A 382 24.47 3.52 0.07
CA LEU A 382 24.55 2.96 -1.28
C LEU A 382 24.13 1.49 -1.33
N THR A 383 24.60 0.65 -0.40
CA THR A 383 24.29 -0.79 -0.47
C THR A 383 22.88 -1.13 0.00
N GLY A 384 22.27 -0.31 0.85
CA GLY A 384 20.99 -0.56 1.52
C GLY A 384 19.85 -0.95 0.58
N PRO A 385 19.53 -0.16 -0.47
CA PRO A 385 18.46 -0.51 -1.41
C PRO A 385 18.69 -1.85 -2.11
N LEU A 386 19.95 -2.15 -2.50
CA LEU A 386 20.30 -3.42 -3.12
C LEU A 386 20.14 -4.58 -2.13
N MET A 387 20.63 -4.41 -0.90
CA MET A 387 20.50 -5.42 0.16
C MET A 387 19.03 -5.70 0.50
N GLU A 388 18.18 -4.68 0.54
CA GLU A 388 16.74 -4.86 0.71
C GLU A 388 16.17 -5.74 -0.40
N TYR A 389 16.40 -5.41 -1.66
CA TYR A 389 15.84 -6.17 -2.79
C TYR A 389 16.29 -7.64 -2.77
N MET A 390 17.55 -7.87 -2.42
CA MET A 390 18.15 -9.20 -2.39
C MET A 390 17.67 -10.04 -1.20
N LEU A 391 17.34 -9.42 -0.06
CA LEU A 391 17.05 -10.12 1.20
C LEU A 391 15.56 -10.12 1.59
N ALA A 392 14.70 -9.46 0.83
CA ALA A 392 13.30 -9.22 1.19
C ALA A 392 12.56 -10.53 1.52
N ASP A 393 12.54 -11.50 0.61
CA ASP A 393 11.75 -12.74 0.71
C ASP A 393 12.57 -13.96 1.16
N ILE A 394 13.70 -13.75 1.85
CA ILE A 394 14.50 -14.84 2.40
C ILE A 394 13.96 -15.27 3.77
N PRO A 395 13.81 -16.59 4.02
CA PRO A 395 13.40 -17.18 5.30
C PRO A 395 14.16 -16.67 6.54
#